data_AF-A0A8A3NYF9-F1
#
_entry.id   AF-A0A8A3NYF9-F1
#
_cell.length_a   1.000
_cell.length_b   1.000
_cell.length_c   1.000
_cell.angle_alpha   90.00
_cell.angle_beta   90.00
_cell.angle_gamma   90.00
#
_symmetry.space_group_name_H-M   'P 1'
#
loop_
_entity.id
_entity.type
_entity.pdbx_description
1 polymer ?
#
loop_
_entity_poly.entity_id
_entity_poly.type
_entity_poly.pdbx_seq_one_letter_code
_entity_poly.pdbx_strand_id
1 'polypeptide(L)'
;MASSNQTKHVVIIGAGAAGMACAGTLAQHPDKFKITMIERMGVTGGQATSISLDKDKYGADWMNDGVQGGSPIFKHTCEFFKRYGHEAQGIRLQVAFGKGKDGFWTNCFPSALVECFSSDIKKFGKVLKIIKWTMPVLGVIPIRIMLKMFFFSKDFGDKMVYPLVALFLGTGNQTANVSCAILERLFNDKNMKLWDYDPDTLLPNLPQMLTFPNLHNFYEDWRKDLESKGVDIRLKTDVTEIIQRNEMGVVMSTRPFDPDANDRRGEHTGPISKTEAFDELVMCVLADDALKILARTATMKEKFVLRGAKFYDDITVTHSDYTYFRKHYETEFSPSLCASPKSQAQKDQIAFAKGEARGVDNEPSGYRPMYYTKSYAHDPTKIEMSFEYKPPSPPQNPPHSLDPPRLTSPPPAAQTTSTNSAKTTAPSPTNPTSSNPSSSTPRTAPPGPSTKSPPTRSSRRNGGISLGIAGSTMRGSCRA
;
A
#
# COMPACT_ATOMS: atom_id res chain seq x y z
N MET A 1 42.27 -6.29 -19.73
CA MET A 1 41.37 -6.74 -20.81
C MET A 1 40.37 -7.71 -20.18
N ALA A 2 39.14 -7.27 -19.94
CA ALA A 2 38.09 -8.17 -19.44
C ALA A 2 37.58 -9.02 -20.62
N SER A 3 37.63 -10.35 -20.47
CA SER A 3 37.00 -11.29 -21.39
C SER A 3 35.52 -10.93 -21.53
N SER A 4 35.10 -10.56 -22.75
CA SER A 4 33.73 -10.12 -23.05
C SER A 4 32.70 -11.27 -23.09
N ASN A 5 33.02 -12.44 -22.53
CA ASN A 5 32.24 -13.68 -22.68
C ASN A 5 31.88 -14.37 -21.34
N GLN A 6 32.10 -13.74 -20.18
CA GLN A 6 31.77 -14.38 -18.90
C GLN A 6 30.45 -13.84 -18.34
N THR A 7 29.47 -14.74 -18.16
CA THR A 7 28.22 -14.47 -17.45
C THR A 7 28.52 -13.99 -16.03
N LYS A 8 28.01 -12.82 -15.65
CA LYS A 8 28.16 -12.24 -14.30
C LYS A 8 27.14 -12.85 -13.35
N HIS A 9 27.58 -13.30 -12.18
CA HIS A 9 26.70 -13.73 -11.11
C HIS A 9 26.33 -12.54 -10.20
N VAL A 10 25.08 -12.10 -10.28
CA VAL A 10 24.53 -10.98 -9.52
C VAL A 10 23.75 -11.50 -8.32
N VAL A 11 24.03 -10.98 -7.12
CA VAL A 11 23.15 -11.14 -5.95
C VAL A 11 22.27 -9.90 -5.75
N ILE A 12 20.97 -10.13 -5.56
CA ILE A 12 19.99 -9.11 -5.21
C ILE A 12 19.50 -9.39 -3.80
N ILE A 13 19.63 -8.41 -2.90
CA ILE A 13 19.14 -8.53 -1.52
C ILE A 13 17.81 -7.78 -1.40
N GLY A 14 16.75 -8.51 -1.05
CA GLY A 14 15.36 -8.04 -0.96
C GLY A 14 14.55 -8.39 -2.20
N ALA A 15 13.43 -9.10 -2.02
CA ALA A 15 12.48 -9.49 -3.07
C ALA A 15 11.16 -8.68 -2.99
N GLY A 16 11.24 -7.43 -2.54
CA GLY A 16 10.18 -6.45 -2.74
C GLY A 16 10.06 -6.00 -4.20
N ALA A 17 9.14 -5.07 -4.49
CA ALA A 17 8.90 -4.55 -5.85
C ALA A 17 10.18 -4.17 -6.61
N ALA A 18 11.15 -3.52 -5.95
CA ALA A 18 12.41 -3.12 -6.55
C ALA A 18 13.30 -4.31 -6.93
N GLY A 19 13.42 -5.31 -6.05
CA GLY A 19 14.21 -6.52 -6.30
C GLY A 19 13.60 -7.39 -7.40
N MET A 20 12.27 -7.57 -7.36
CA MET A 20 11.52 -8.28 -8.40
C MET A 20 11.69 -7.62 -9.78
N ALA A 21 11.60 -6.29 -9.84
CA ALA A 21 11.82 -5.54 -11.07
C ALA A 21 13.28 -5.68 -11.57
N CYS A 22 14.26 -5.56 -10.67
CA CYS A 22 15.67 -5.73 -11.02
C CYS A 22 15.96 -7.13 -11.59
N ALA A 23 15.51 -8.17 -10.88
CA ALA A 23 15.63 -9.56 -11.32
C ALA A 23 14.93 -9.77 -12.67
N GLY A 24 13.70 -9.25 -12.84
CA GLY A 24 12.94 -9.35 -14.09
C GLY A 24 13.56 -8.64 -15.29
N THR A 25 14.33 -7.57 -15.08
CA THR A 25 15.11 -6.93 -16.14
C THR A 25 16.38 -7.74 -16.47
N LEU A 26 17.14 -8.15 -15.46
CA LEU A 26 18.38 -8.91 -15.67
C LEU A 26 18.12 -10.29 -16.29
N ALA A 27 17.02 -10.94 -15.92
CA ALA A 27 16.64 -12.27 -16.42
C ALA A 27 16.30 -12.29 -17.92
N GLN A 28 16.17 -11.13 -18.57
CA GLN A 28 16.02 -11.03 -20.03
C GLN A 28 17.34 -11.26 -20.79
N HIS A 29 18.47 -11.31 -20.07
CA HIS A 29 19.80 -11.52 -20.62
C HIS A 29 20.52 -12.67 -19.92
N PRO A 30 20.00 -13.92 -20.02
CA PRO A 30 20.58 -15.08 -19.34
C PRO A 30 21.99 -15.44 -19.84
N ASP A 31 22.37 -14.96 -21.03
CA ASP A 31 23.74 -15.04 -21.57
C ASP A 31 24.72 -14.17 -20.76
N LYS A 32 24.23 -13.09 -20.16
CA LYS A 32 25.04 -12.09 -19.44
C LYS A 32 24.96 -12.20 -17.94
N PHE A 33 23.82 -12.65 -17.39
CA PHE A 33 23.58 -12.64 -15.96
C PHE A 33 23.06 -13.98 -15.43
N LYS A 34 23.70 -14.46 -14.37
CA LYS A 34 23.16 -15.44 -13.44
C LYS A 34 22.67 -14.69 -12.22
N ILE A 35 21.47 -14.94 -11.74
CA ILE A 35 20.83 -14.12 -10.70
C ILE A 35 20.49 -14.98 -9.50
N THR A 36 20.88 -14.53 -8.32
CA THR A 36 20.39 -15.03 -7.04
C THR A 36 19.71 -13.90 -6.29
N MET A 37 18.48 -14.10 -5.84
CA MET A 37 17.73 -13.14 -5.04
C MET A 37 17.46 -13.71 -3.66
N ILE A 38 17.70 -12.92 -2.61
CA ILE A 38 17.59 -13.35 -1.22
C ILE A 38 16.55 -12.50 -0.50
N GLU A 39 15.61 -13.16 0.15
CA GLU A 39 14.53 -12.53 0.90
C GLU A 39 14.38 -13.17 2.27
N ARG A 40 14.35 -12.33 3.31
CA ARG A 40 14.17 -12.79 4.68
C ARG A 40 12.74 -13.27 4.92
N MET A 41 11.76 -12.67 4.25
CA MET A 41 10.35 -13.03 4.39
C MET A 41 10.02 -14.35 3.67
N GLY A 42 8.89 -14.95 4.05
CA GLY A 42 8.38 -16.18 3.42
C GLY A 42 7.68 -15.96 2.08
N VAL A 43 7.62 -14.72 1.59
CA VAL A 43 6.90 -14.30 0.38
C VAL A 43 7.64 -13.14 -0.30
N THR A 44 7.40 -12.94 -1.59
CA THR A 44 7.88 -11.77 -2.35
C THR A 44 6.90 -10.61 -2.25
N GLY A 45 7.30 -9.41 -2.72
CA GLY A 45 6.44 -8.22 -2.80
C GLY A 45 6.72 -7.14 -1.75
N GLY A 46 7.35 -7.49 -0.63
CA GLY A 46 7.73 -6.54 0.42
C GLY A 46 6.51 -5.93 1.10
N GLN A 47 6.30 -4.61 0.99
CA GLN A 47 5.14 -3.89 1.56
C GLN A 47 3.84 -4.09 0.75
N ALA A 48 3.92 -4.79 -0.39
CA ALA A 48 2.77 -5.08 -1.24
C ALA A 48 2.13 -6.42 -0.83
N THR A 49 1.42 -6.40 0.28
CA THR A 49 0.83 -7.61 0.91
C THR A 49 -0.69 -7.67 0.75
N SER A 50 -1.19 -8.91 0.79
CA SER A 50 -2.62 -9.23 0.83
C SER A 50 -2.88 -10.25 1.93
N ILE A 51 -4.03 -10.12 2.57
CA ILE A 51 -4.52 -11.06 3.60
C ILE A 51 -5.79 -11.73 3.13
N SER A 52 -6.01 -12.96 3.58
CA SER A 52 -7.27 -13.69 3.36
C SER A 52 -8.36 -13.18 4.29
N LEU A 53 -9.58 -13.15 3.78
CA LEU A 53 -10.80 -12.78 4.49
C LEU A 53 -11.83 -13.92 4.43
N ASP A 54 -12.73 -13.92 5.40
CA ASP A 54 -13.92 -14.78 5.36
C ASP A 54 -14.94 -14.18 4.38
N LYS A 55 -15.11 -14.85 3.23
CA LYS A 55 -16.00 -14.40 2.15
C LYS A 55 -17.46 -14.37 2.56
N ASP A 56 -17.92 -15.34 3.34
CA ASP A 56 -19.32 -15.41 3.75
C ASP A 56 -19.64 -14.29 4.74
N LYS A 57 -18.67 -13.91 5.56
CA LYS A 57 -18.81 -12.82 6.52
C LYS A 57 -18.65 -11.43 5.90
N TYR A 58 -17.69 -11.25 5.00
CA TYR A 58 -17.27 -9.92 4.53
C TYR A 58 -17.62 -9.63 3.05
N GLY A 59 -18.07 -10.63 2.30
CA GLY A 59 -18.36 -10.51 0.86
C GLY A 59 -17.12 -10.51 -0.04
N ALA A 60 -15.92 -10.66 0.53
CA ALA A 60 -14.66 -10.80 -0.17
C ALA A 60 -13.76 -11.81 0.55
N ASP A 61 -12.95 -12.54 -0.22
CA ASP A 61 -12.02 -13.57 0.25
C ASP A 61 -10.59 -13.06 0.48
N TRP A 62 -10.31 -11.79 0.13
CA TRP A 62 -9.03 -11.15 0.38
C TRP A 62 -9.13 -9.62 0.42
N MET A 63 -8.11 -8.98 0.98
CA MET A 63 -7.85 -7.54 0.83
C MET A 63 -6.34 -7.25 0.87
N ASN A 64 -5.92 -6.12 0.29
CA ASN A 64 -4.56 -5.61 0.47
C ASN A 64 -4.48 -4.85 1.80
N ASP A 65 -3.46 -5.15 2.62
CA ASP A 65 -3.23 -4.55 3.95
C ASP A 65 -1.97 -3.67 4.02
N GLY A 66 -1.22 -3.57 2.91
CA GLY A 66 -0.20 -2.56 2.69
C GLY A 66 -0.61 -1.60 1.56
N VAL A 67 0.01 -1.76 0.40
CA VAL A 67 -0.33 -0.98 -0.80
C VAL A 67 -1.70 -1.39 -1.35
N GLN A 68 -2.64 -0.46 -1.48
CA GLN A 68 -4.00 -0.78 -1.94
C GLN A 68 -4.30 -0.34 -3.37
N GLY A 69 -3.65 0.72 -3.84
CA GLY A 69 -3.98 1.34 -5.11
C GLY A 69 -3.03 2.47 -5.48
N GLY A 70 -3.30 3.11 -6.61
CA GLY A 70 -2.43 4.15 -7.12
C GLY A 70 -3.03 4.94 -8.27
N SER A 71 -2.29 5.95 -8.72
CA SER A 71 -2.68 6.72 -9.89
C SER A 71 -2.38 5.94 -11.18
N PRO A 72 -3.16 6.14 -12.26
CA PRO A 72 -2.87 5.58 -13.58
C PRO A 72 -1.47 5.93 -14.15
N ILE A 73 -0.76 6.89 -13.56
CA ILE A 73 0.61 7.24 -13.94
C ILE A 73 1.63 6.12 -13.66
N PHE A 74 1.29 5.13 -12.83
CA PHE A 74 2.17 3.99 -12.51
C PHE A 74 2.23 2.96 -13.66
N LYS A 75 2.62 3.43 -14.84
CA LYS A 75 2.60 2.69 -16.11
C LYS A 75 3.37 1.37 -16.03
N HIS A 76 4.54 1.38 -15.42
CA HIS A 76 5.34 0.16 -15.26
C HIS A 76 4.61 -0.87 -14.38
N THR A 77 4.10 -0.45 -13.22
CA THR A 77 3.34 -1.31 -12.32
C THR A 77 2.12 -1.90 -13.02
N CYS A 78 1.33 -1.08 -13.72
CA CYS A 78 0.15 -1.53 -14.46
C CYS A 78 0.50 -2.47 -15.62
N GLU A 79 1.61 -2.24 -16.31
CA GLU A 79 2.07 -3.14 -17.37
C GLU A 79 2.48 -4.51 -16.82
N PHE A 80 3.18 -4.54 -15.67
CA PHE A 80 3.51 -5.80 -15.00
C PHE A 80 2.25 -6.53 -14.54
N PHE A 81 1.32 -5.85 -13.89
CA PHE A 81 0.01 -6.39 -13.54
C PHE A 81 -0.69 -7.05 -14.74
N LYS A 82 -0.77 -6.32 -15.86
CA LYS A 82 -1.37 -6.84 -17.09
C LYS A 82 -0.63 -8.07 -17.64
N ARG A 83 0.70 -8.06 -17.66
CA ARG A 83 1.52 -9.18 -18.17
C ARG A 83 1.24 -10.50 -17.45
N TYR A 84 0.91 -10.45 -16.16
CA TYR A 84 0.59 -11.65 -15.37
C TYR A 84 -0.93 -11.88 -15.20
N GLY A 85 -1.79 -11.14 -15.89
CA GLY A 85 -3.24 -11.31 -15.82
C GLY A 85 -3.89 -10.75 -14.53
N HIS A 86 -3.19 -9.87 -13.82
CA HIS A 86 -3.63 -9.26 -12.56
C HIS A 86 -3.99 -7.78 -12.76
N GLU A 87 -4.89 -7.47 -13.68
CA GLU A 87 -5.17 -6.06 -14.05
C GLU A 87 -5.72 -5.22 -12.88
N ALA A 88 -5.17 -4.02 -12.72
CA ALA A 88 -5.68 -3.03 -11.78
C ALA A 88 -7.01 -2.45 -12.29
N GLN A 89 -7.94 -2.17 -11.38
CA GLN A 89 -9.29 -1.73 -11.74
C GLN A 89 -9.46 -0.23 -11.53
N GLY A 90 -10.07 0.43 -12.52
CA GLY A 90 -10.42 1.84 -12.43
C GLY A 90 -11.55 2.09 -11.45
N ILE A 91 -11.35 3.04 -10.55
CA ILE A 91 -12.35 3.52 -9.60
C ILE A 91 -12.39 5.05 -9.58
N ARG A 92 -13.50 5.60 -9.09
CA ARG A 92 -13.63 7.01 -8.73
C ARG A 92 -13.28 7.21 -7.28
N LEU A 93 -12.23 7.98 -7.01
CA LEU A 93 -11.80 8.24 -5.65
C LEU A 93 -12.78 9.16 -4.91
N GLN A 94 -13.30 8.66 -3.80
CA GLN A 94 -14.11 9.41 -2.84
C GLN A 94 -13.36 9.46 -1.50
N VAL A 95 -13.18 10.66 -0.96
CA VAL A 95 -12.40 10.88 0.26
C VAL A 95 -13.20 11.68 1.29
N ALA A 96 -13.09 11.31 2.56
CA ALA A 96 -13.60 12.07 3.68
C ALA A 96 -12.43 12.55 4.57
N PHE A 97 -12.36 13.85 4.82
CA PHE A 97 -11.37 14.43 5.71
C PHE A 97 -12.07 14.98 6.94
N GLY A 98 -11.56 14.65 8.12
CA GLY A 98 -12.10 15.13 9.39
C GLY A 98 -13.54 14.71 9.67
N LYS A 99 -14.16 15.38 10.64
CA LYS A 99 -15.54 15.11 11.08
C LYS A 99 -16.19 16.40 11.58
N GLY A 100 -17.52 16.48 11.47
CA GLY A 100 -18.32 17.60 11.95
C GLY A 100 -18.13 18.89 11.15
N LYS A 101 -18.96 19.89 11.41
CA LYS A 101 -19.05 21.11 10.59
C LYS A 101 -17.73 21.90 10.47
N ASP A 102 -16.91 21.87 11.53
CA ASP A 102 -15.69 22.68 11.63
C ASP A 102 -14.41 21.97 11.16
N GLY A 103 -14.52 20.70 10.77
CA GLY A 103 -13.39 19.86 10.36
C GLY A 103 -13.65 18.96 9.16
N PHE A 104 -14.91 18.70 8.82
CA PHE A 104 -15.27 17.86 7.69
C PHE A 104 -15.09 18.58 6.37
N TRP A 105 -14.43 17.90 5.42
CA TRP A 105 -14.52 18.20 4.01
C TRP A 105 -14.32 16.96 3.14
N THR A 106 -14.71 17.06 1.88
CA THR A 106 -14.71 15.97 0.91
C THR A 106 -14.51 16.52 -0.49
N ASN A 107 -14.07 15.69 -1.42
CA ASN A 107 -14.04 16.01 -2.84
C ASN A 107 -15.37 15.71 -3.56
N CYS A 108 -16.34 15.10 -2.88
CA CYS A 108 -17.56 14.63 -3.53
C CYS A 108 -18.66 15.70 -3.65
N PHE A 109 -18.68 16.69 -2.76
CA PHE A 109 -19.68 17.77 -2.73
C PHE A 109 -19.12 18.98 -1.94
N PRO A 110 -19.64 20.20 -2.15
CA PRO A 110 -19.16 21.38 -1.44
C PRO A 110 -19.44 21.27 0.06
N SER A 111 -18.40 21.43 0.88
CA SER A 111 -18.48 21.40 2.35
C SER A 111 -18.28 22.80 2.95
N ALA A 112 -18.80 23.02 4.16
CA ALA A 112 -18.67 24.31 4.85
C ALA A 112 -17.20 24.72 5.07
N LEU A 113 -16.31 23.76 5.33
CA LEU A 113 -14.90 24.02 5.57
C LEU A 113 -14.18 24.51 4.31
N VAL A 114 -14.47 23.91 3.15
CA VAL A 114 -13.94 24.36 1.85
C VAL A 114 -14.39 25.78 1.55
N GLU A 115 -15.64 26.13 1.84
CA GLU A 115 -16.13 27.50 1.67
C GLU A 115 -15.39 28.49 2.57
N CYS A 116 -15.20 28.14 3.85
CA CYS A 116 -14.48 28.93 4.83
C CYS A 116 -13.04 29.24 4.38
N PHE A 117 -12.34 28.26 3.82
CA PHE A 117 -10.96 28.42 3.34
C PHE A 117 -10.83 28.73 1.85
N SER A 118 -11.90 29.09 1.15
CA SER A 118 -11.86 29.33 -0.30
C SER A 118 -10.83 30.38 -0.76
N SER A 119 -10.57 31.40 0.05
CA SER A 119 -9.51 32.39 -0.20
C SER A 119 -8.10 31.80 -0.04
N ASP A 120 -7.89 31.03 1.02
CA ASP A 120 -6.63 30.32 1.30
C ASP A 120 -6.35 29.26 0.22
N ILE A 121 -7.37 28.51 -0.24
CA ILE A 121 -7.25 27.58 -1.37
C ILE A 121 -6.73 28.34 -2.60
N LYS A 122 -7.44 29.38 -3.06
CA LYS A 122 -7.01 30.17 -4.24
C LYS A 122 -5.59 30.74 -4.11
N LYS A 123 -5.21 31.16 -2.90
CA LYS A 123 -3.85 31.61 -2.59
C LYS A 123 -2.83 30.48 -2.67
N PHE A 124 -3.15 29.29 -2.16
CA PHE A 124 -2.31 28.10 -2.23
C PHE A 124 -1.95 27.73 -3.67
N GLY A 125 -2.92 27.76 -4.60
CA GLY A 125 -2.66 27.55 -6.03
C GLY A 125 -1.67 28.57 -6.63
N LYS A 126 -1.67 29.82 -6.16
CA LYS A 126 -0.66 30.83 -6.57
C LYS A 126 0.71 30.52 -5.98
N VAL A 127 0.76 30.10 -4.71
CA VAL A 127 2.01 29.74 -4.02
C VAL A 127 2.67 28.52 -4.66
N LEU A 128 1.91 27.52 -5.11
CA LEU A 128 2.45 26.38 -5.86
C LEU A 128 3.20 26.84 -7.14
N LYS A 129 2.69 27.86 -7.84
CA LYS A 129 3.38 28.44 -9.01
C LYS A 129 4.67 29.16 -8.62
N ILE A 130 4.68 29.86 -7.48
CA ILE A 130 5.89 30.52 -6.95
C ILE A 130 6.95 29.48 -6.59
N ILE A 131 6.57 28.42 -5.88
CA ILE A 131 7.48 27.33 -5.50
C ILE A 131 8.11 26.70 -6.75
N LYS A 132 7.31 26.43 -7.78
CA LYS A 132 7.81 25.91 -9.06
C LYS A 132 8.91 26.80 -9.65
N TRP A 133 8.69 28.11 -9.66
CA TRP A 133 9.64 29.08 -10.24
C TRP A 133 10.89 29.30 -9.38
N THR A 134 10.79 29.09 -8.06
CA THR A 134 11.86 29.35 -7.08
C THR A 134 12.41 28.06 -6.45
N MET A 135 12.20 26.92 -7.13
CA MET A 135 12.51 25.57 -6.64
C MET A 135 13.93 25.40 -6.07
N PRO A 136 15.00 26.00 -6.62
CA PRO A 136 16.34 25.87 -6.02
C PRO A 136 16.44 26.35 -4.57
N VAL A 137 15.59 27.31 -4.17
CA VAL A 137 15.58 27.88 -2.82
C VAL A 137 14.42 27.34 -2.02
N LEU A 138 13.18 27.49 -2.52
CA LEU A 138 12.00 27.05 -1.78
C LEU A 138 11.85 25.52 -1.75
N GLY A 139 12.48 24.79 -2.67
CA GLY A 139 12.35 23.34 -2.78
C GLY A 139 12.79 22.60 -1.53
N VAL A 140 13.84 23.05 -0.83
CA VAL A 140 14.32 22.41 0.40
C VAL A 140 13.51 22.79 1.65
N ILE A 141 12.60 23.76 1.53
CA ILE A 141 11.81 24.26 2.65
C ILE A 141 10.68 23.27 2.99
N PRO A 142 10.50 22.91 4.27
CA PRO A 142 9.36 22.11 4.71
C PRO A 142 8.00 22.81 4.55
N ILE A 143 6.94 22.05 4.28
CA ILE A 143 5.56 22.59 4.11
C ILE A 143 5.16 23.49 5.29
N ARG A 144 5.45 23.10 6.54
CA ARG A 144 5.11 23.91 7.72
C ARG A 144 5.76 25.29 7.76
N ILE A 145 6.96 25.42 7.22
CA ILE A 145 7.66 26.70 7.15
C ILE A 145 7.07 27.52 6.00
N MET A 146 6.84 26.90 4.85
CA MET A 146 6.19 27.54 3.71
C MET A 146 4.82 28.12 4.08
N LEU A 147 3.96 27.37 4.78
CA LEU A 147 2.64 27.86 5.17
C LEU A 147 2.73 29.13 6.03
N LYS A 148 3.72 29.20 6.93
CA LYS A 148 3.98 30.40 7.75
C LYS A 148 4.53 31.55 6.92
N MET A 149 5.52 31.30 6.05
CA MET A 149 6.14 32.32 5.19
C MET A 149 5.13 33.02 4.29
N PHE A 150 4.14 32.29 3.80
CA PHE A 150 3.07 32.84 2.96
C PHE A 150 1.83 33.23 3.76
N PHE A 151 1.89 33.31 5.11
CA PHE A 151 0.79 33.77 5.96
C PHE A 151 -0.52 32.99 5.78
N PHE A 152 -0.46 31.67 5.65
CA PHE A 152 -1.67 30.84 5.72
C PHE A 152 -2.14 30.71 7.17
N SER A 153 -3.45 30.55 7.35
CA SER A 153 -4.00 30.25 8.67
C SER A 153 -3.53 28.88 9.16
N LYS A 154 -3.34 28.73 10.47
CA LYS A 154 -2.96 27.45 11.09
C LYS A 154 -4.00 26.37 10.77
N ASP A 155 -5.27 26.73 10.90
CA ASP A 155 -6.39 25.82 10.65
C ASP A 155 -6.44 25.33 9.18
N PHE A 156 -6.11 26.17 8.20
CA PHE A 156 -6.01 25.72 6.81
C PHE A 156 -4.93 24.62 6.64
N GLY A 157 -3.77 24.82 7.28
CA GLY A 157 -2.69 23.84 7.31
C GLY A 157 -3.14 22.53 7.95
N ASP A 158 -3.66 22.60 9.17
CA ASP A 158 -3.99 21.45 10.01
C ASP A 158 -5.21 20.66 9.49
N LYS A 159 -6.22 21.35 8.94
CA LYS A 159 -7.49 20.72 8.56
C LYS A 159 -7.55 20.34 7.08
N MET A 160 -6.77 20.99 6.21
CA MET A 160 -6.81 20.75 4.76
C MET A 160 -5.47 20.27 4.21
N VAL A 161 -4.39 21.06 4.36
CA VAL A 161 -3.12 20.79 3.65
C VAL A 161 -2.42 19.54 4.16
N TYR A 162 -2.22 19.40 5.48
CA TYR A 162 -1.50 18.23 6.02
C TYR A 162 -2.29 16.93 5.83
N PRO A 163 -3.60 16.85 6.11
CA PRO A 163 -4.36 15.63 5.85
C PRO A 163 -4.35 15.21 4.37
N LEU A 164 -4.43 16.19 3.45
CA LEU A 164 -4.36 15.92 2.01
C LEU A 164 -3.00 15.34 1.59
N VAL A 165 -1.90 15.97 2.02
CA VAL A 165 -0.56 15.50 1.64
C VAL A 165 -0.21 14.19 2.35
N ALA A 166 -0.73 13.95 3.56
CA ALA A 166 -0.62 12.67 4.26
C ALA A 166 -1.23 11.55 3.42
N LEU A 167 -2.44 11.77 2.91
CA LEU A 167 -3.12 10.83 2.00
C LEU A 167 -2.32 10.56 0.73
N PHE A 168 -1.70 11.58 0.13
CA PHE A 168 -0.99 11.45 -1.15
C PHE A 168 0.30 10.64 -1.00
N LEU A 169 1.01 10.84 0.12
CA LEU A 169 2.35 10.30 0.31
C LEU A 169 2.41 9.11 1.28
N GLY A 170 1.32 8.81 1.99
CA GLY A 170 1.35 7.86 3.11
C GLY A 170 2.27 8.31 4.25
N THR A 171 2.60 9.60 4.34
CA THR A 171 3.63 10.10 5.29
C THR A 171 3.11 10.29 6.71
N GLY A 172 1.79 10.18 6.91
CA GLY A 172 1.13 10.35 8.20
C GLY A 172 1.63 11.59 8.95
N ASN A 173 2.22 11.37 10.12
CA ASN A 173 2.66 12.44 11.02
C ASN A 173 3.87 13.26 10.50
N GLN A 174 4.53 12.83 9.43
CA GLN A 174 5.70 13.53 8.87
C GLN A 174 5.36 14.53 7.77
N THR A 175 4.09 14.63 7.37
CA THR A 175 3.66 15.50 6.27
C THR A 175 4.12 16.95 6.43
N ALA A 176 4.09 17.51 7.64
CA ALA A 176 4.53 18.88 7.91
C ALA A 176 6.03 19.12 7.58
N ASN A 177 6.84 18.07 7.57
CA ASN A 177 8.27 18.08 7.31
C ASN A 177 8.64 17.74 5.86
N VAL A 178 7.66 17.38 5.03
CA VAL A 178 7.87 17.11 3.60
C VAL A 178 8.39 18.38 2.92
N SER A 179 9.33 18.22 1.99
CA SER A 179 9.92 19.33 1.25
C SER A 179 8.94 19.88 0.20
N CYS A 180 8.96 21.20 -0.01
CA CYS A 180 8.12 21.85 -1.00
C CYS A 180 8.42 21.41 -2.45
N ALA A 181 9.60 20.85 -2.73
CA ALA A 181 9.87 20.23 -4.03
C ALA A 181 8.98 19.01 -4.28
N ILE A 182 8.74 18.19 -3.26
CA ILE A 182 7.81 17.05 -3.37
C ILE A 182 6.38 17.55 -3.47
N LEU A 183 5.99 18.54 -2.65
CA LEU A 183 4.66 19.15 -2.72
C LEU A 183 4.35 19.70 -4.12
N GLU A 184 5.28 20.43 -4.73
CA GLU A 184 5.09 20.99 -6.07
C GLU A 184 4.92 19.91 -7.13
N ARG A 185 5.74 18.85 -7.06
CA ARG A 185 5.67 17.72 -8.00
C ARG A 185 4.35 16.95 -7.90
N LEU A 186 3.80 16.80 -6.70
CA LEU A 186 2.50 16.14 -6.49
C LEU A 186 1.34 16.81 -7.23
N PHE A 187 1.44 18.12 -7.52
CA PHE A 187 0.40 18.87 -8.22
C PHE A 187 0.74 19.20 -9.68
N ASN A 188 2.01 19.30 -10.05
CA ASN A 188 2.42 19.87 -11.34
C ASN A 188 3.30 18.97 -12.20
N ASP A 189 3.91 17.92 -11.66
CA ASP A 189 4.81 17.05 -12.41
C ASP A 189 4.01 15.99 -13.18
N LYS A 190 4.15 15.93 -14.50
CA LYS A 190 3.39 14.97 -15.34
C LYS A 190 3.64 13.49 -14.98
N ASN A 191 4.75 13.19 -14.32
CA ASN A 191 5.15 11.84 -13.96
C ASN A 191 4.95 11.52 -12.46
N MET A 192 4.60 12.52 -11.63
CA MET A 192 4.33 12.32 -10.18
C MET A 192 2.98 12.87 -9.72
N LYS A 193 2.31 13.67 -10.56
CA LYS A 193 1.02 14.27 -10.24
C LYS A 193 -0.02 13.17 -10.09
N LEU A 194 -0.47 12.97 -8.85
CA LEU A 194 -1.55 12.03 -8.55
C LEU A 194 -2.87 12.59 -9.07
N TRP A 195 -3.16 13.86 -8.77
CA TRP A 195 -4.38 14.56 -9.15
C TRP A 195 -4.12 16.03 -9.49
N ASP A 196 -5.03 16.61 -10.28
CA ASP A 196 -5.00 18.04 -10.54
C ASP A 196 -5.29 18.86 -9.27
N TYR A 197 -4.73 20.06 -9.22
CA TYR A 197 -5.10 21.03 -8.20
C TYR A 197 -6.44 21.69 -8.58
N ASP A 198 -7.41 21.69 -7.66
CA ASP A 198 -8.69 22.36 -7.85
C ASP A 198 -8.72 23.71 -7.08
N PRO A 199 -8.89 24.87 -7.75
CA PRO A 199 -8.91 26.17 -7.09
C PRO A 199 -10.17 26.42 -6.23
N ASP A 200 -11.20 25.60 -6.36
CA ASP A 200 -12.45 25.72 -5.62
C ASP A 200 -12.54 24.71 -4.47
N THR A 201 -11.96 23.51 -4.60
CA THR A 201 -12.07 22.42 -3.60
C THR A 201 -10.75 21.81 -3.17
N LEU A 202 -9.60 22.31 -3.63
CA LEU A 202 -8.23 21.78 -3.43
C LEU A 202 -7.96 20.43 -4.10
N LEU A 203 -8.93 19.50 -4.07
CA LEU A 203 -8.92 18.20 -4.73
C LEU A 203 -10.10 18.10 -5.72
N PRO A 204 -9.89 17.61 -6.96
CA PRO A 204 -10.93 17.50 -7.96
C PRO A 204 -12.00 16.51 -7.54
N ASN A 205 -13.19 16.68 -8.11
CA ASN A 205 -14.31 15.78 -7.90
C ASN A 205 -14.07 14.43 -8.61
N LEU A 206 -14.19 13.33 -7.85
CA LEU A 206 -14.14 11.96 -8.35
C LEU A 206 -12.98 11.69 -9.33
N PRO A 207 -11.72 11.98 -8.96
CA PRO A 207 -10.62 11.72 -9.86
C PRO A 207 -10.45 10.21 -10.05
N GLN A 208 -9.91 9.83 -11.20
CA GLN A 208 -9.61 8.44 -11.49
C GLN A 208 -8.49 7.94 -10.56
N MET A 209 -8.68 6.74 -10.03
CA MET A 209 -7.68 5.99 -9.28
C MET A 209 -7.75 4.52 -9.71
N LEU A 210 -6.69 3.76 -9.44
CA LEU A 210 -6.65 2.32 -9.65
C LEU A 210 -6.65 1.61 -8.30
N THR A 211 -7.49 0.59 -8.16
CA THR A 211 -7.32 -0.43 -7.11
C THR A 211 -6.39 -1.50 -7.64
N PHE A 212 -5.44 -1.92 -6.81
CA PHE A 212 -4.50 -2.97 -7.18
C PHE A 212 -5.14 -4.34 -7.02
N PRO A 213 -4.69 -5.34 -7.81
CA PRO A 213 -5.16 -6.72 -7.70
C PRO A 213 -4.76 -7.33 -6.34
N ASN A 214 -5.03 -8.63 -6.17
CA ASN A 214 -4.44 -9.41 -5.09
C ASN A 214 -2.91 -9.44 -5.29
N LEU A 215 -2.21 -8.62 -4.49
CA LEU A 215 -0.77 -8.43 -4.62
C LEU A 215 0.01 -9.69 -4.27
N HIS A 216 -0.45 -10.46 -3.28
CA HIS A 216 0.17 -11.73 -2.95
C HIS A 216 0.19 -12.69 -4.14
N ASN A 217 -0.95 -12.89 -4.81
CA ASN A 217 -1.04 -13.77 -5.98
C ASN A 217 -0.21 -13.23 -7.15
N PHE A 218 -0.27 -11.92 -7.41
CA PHE A 218 0.54 -11.29 -8.47
C PHE A 218 2.04 -11.52 -8.27
N TYR A 219 2.57 -11.24 -7.07
CA TYR A 219 3.99 -11.40 -6.79
C TYR A 219 4.43 -12.88 -6.75
N GLU A 220 3.53 -13.79 -6.39
CA GLU A 220 3.77 -15.23 -6.44
C GLU A 220 3.86 -15.74 -7.89
N ASP A 221 2.97 -15.29 -8.78
CA ASP A 221 3.03 -15.65 -10.20
C ASP A 221 4.27 -15.05 -10.88
N TRP A 222 4.62 -13.81 -10.54
CA TRP A 222 5.87 -13.20 -11.01
C TRP A 222 7.11 -13.96 -10.48
N ARG A 223 7.12 -14.39 -9.21
CA ARG A 223 8.21 -15.20 -8.63
C ARG A 223 8.40 -16.49 -9.43
N LYS A 224 7.33 -17.25 -9.66
CA LYS A 224 7.38 -18.50 -10.44
C LYS A 224 7.92 -18.30 -11.85
N ASP A 225 7.50 -17.23 -12.52
CA ASP A 225 8.02 -16.88 -13.85
C ASP A 225 9.52 -16.56 -13.83
N LEU A 226 10.02 -15.84 -12.82
CA LEU A 226 11.45 -15.60 -12.66
C LEU A 226 12.24 -16.89 -12.40
N GLU A 227 11.73 -17.78 -11.56
CA GLU A 227 12.35 -19.09 -11.31
C GLU A 227 12.39 -19.94 -12.59
N SER A 228 11.32 -19.90 -13.40
CA SER A 228 11.29 -20.59 -14.69
C SER A 228 12.34 -20.07 -15.68
N LYS A 229 12.82 -18.84 -15.49
CA LYS A 229 13.90 -18.20 -16.26
C LYS A 229 15.29 -18.41 -15.66
N GLY A 230 15.40 -19.23 -14.61
CA GLY A 230 16.68 -19.57 -13.98
C GLY A 230 17.15 -18.60 -12.90
N VAL A 231 16.28 -17.72 -12.41
CA VAL A 231 16.58 -16.91 -11.22
C VAL A 231 16.48 -17.79 -9.98
N ASP A 232 17.54 -17.84 -9.17
CA ASP A 232 17.57 -18.55 -7.88
C ASP A 232 16.99 -17.65 -6.78
N ILE A 233 15.73 -17.88 -6.38
CA ILE A 233 15.05 -17.08 -5.35
C ILE A 233 15.02 -17.85 -4.02
N ARG A 234 15.62 -17.26 -2.99
CA ARG A 234 15.75 -17.87 -1.66
C ARG A 234 14.95 -17.07 -0.63
N LEU A 235 13.76 -17.58 -0.33
CA LEU A 235 12.89 -17.06 0.73
C LEU A 235 13.35 -17.56 2.11
N LYS A 236 12.85 -16.94 3.20
CA LYS A 236 13.20 -17.31 4.58
C LYS A 236 14.71 -17.37 4.80
N THR A 237 15.45 -16.51 4.12
CA THR A 237 16.91 -16.50 4.10
C THR A 237 17.39 -15.07 4.30
N ASP A 238 18.13 -14.82 5.37
CA ASP A 238 18.65 -13.49 5.71
C ASP A 238 20.14 -13.40 5.36
N VAL A 239 20.58 -12.24 4.85
CA VAL A 239 22.01 -11.98 4.60
C VAL A 239 22.60 -11.42 5.88
N THR A 240 23.46 -12.21 6.53
CA THR A 240 24.01 -11.86 7.84
C THR A 240 25.19 -10.91 7.78
N GLU A 241 26.04 -11.05 6.75
CA GLU A 241 27.22 -10.21 6.60
C GLU A 241 27.73 -10.22 5.14
N ILE A 242 28.07 -9.03 4.63
CA ILE A 242 28.99 -8.89 3.49
C ILE A 242 30.42 -8.89 4.02
N ILE A 243 31.13 -9.98 3.77
CA ILE A 243 32.49 -10.24 4.29
C ILE A 243 33.52 -9.50 3.44
N GLN A 244 33.33 -9.50 2.12
CA GLN A 244 34.20 -8.85 1.16
C GLN A 244 33.37 -8.18 0.06
N ARG A 245 33.80 -6.99 -0.36
CA ARG A 245 33.30 -6.31 -1.56
C ARG A 245 34.42 -5.45 -2.14
N ASN A 246 34.99 -5.90 -3.25
CA ASN A 246 36.09 -5.22 -3.94
C ASN A 246 36.15 -5.64 -5.42
N GLU A 247 37.24 -5.35 -6.11
CA GLU A 247 37.43 -5.70 -7.53
C GLU A 247 37.41 -7.21 -7.82
N MET A 248 37.59 -8.06 -6.79
CA MET A 248 37.48 -9.51 -6.90
C MET A 248 36.04 -10.02 -6.69
N GLY A 249 35.07 -9.11 -6.53
CA GLY A 249 33.66 -9.42 -6.34
C GLY A 249 33.20 -9.28 -4.88
N VAL A 250 32.13 -10.01 -4.57
CA VAL A 250 31.35 -9.93 -3.33
C VAL A 250 31.36 -11.29 -2.66
N VAL A 251 31.74 -11.34 -1.38
CA VAL A 251 31.64 -12.56 -0.58
C VAL A 251 30.72 -12.29 0.60
N MET A 252 29.73 -13.14 0.80
CA MET A 252 28.73 -12.97 1.85
C MET A 252 28.37 -14.28 2.53
N SER A 253 27.70 -14.18 3.66
CA SER A 253 27.10 -15.30 4.37
C SER A 253 25.60 -15.07 4.58
N THR A 254 24.85 -16.16 4.67
CA THR A 254 23.40 -16.17 4.82
C THR A 254 22.99 -17.04 6.02
N ARG A 255 21.74 -16.92 6.45
CA ARG A 255 21.20 -17.74 7.54
C ARG A 255 19.70 -17.98 7.33
N PRO A 256 19.18 -19.19 7.63
CA PRO A 256 17.73 -19.39 7.70
C PRO A 256 17.08 -18.42 8.68
N PHE A 257 15.98 -17.82 8.26
CA PHE A 257 15.22 -16.82 9.02
C PHE A 257 13.75 -17.23 9.08
N ASP A 258 13.20 -17.28 10.28
CA ASP A 258 11.77 -17.43 10.49
C ASP A 258 11.17 -16.04 10.72
N PRO A 259 10.42 -15.48 9.74
CA PRO A 259 9.80 -14.17 9.90
C PRO A 259 8.60 -14.16 10.86
N ASP A 260 8.03 -15.33 11.20
CA ASP A 260 6.82 -15.43 12.02
C ASP A 260 7.14 -15.58 13.52
N ALA A 261 8.40 -15.88 13.86
CA ALA A 261 8.86 -16.01 15.24
C ALA A 261 8.84 -14.68 16.02
N ASN A 262 8.85 -14.77 17.36
CA ASN A 262 8.91 -13.64 18.30
C ASN A 262 7.89 -12.53 17.99
N ASP A 263 6.61 -12.89 17.89
CA ASP A 263 5.52 -11.97 17.55
C ASP A 263 5.78 -11.23 16.21
N ARG A 264 6.20 -11.98 15.18
CA ARG A 264 6.57 -11.45 13.86
C ARG A 264 7.74 -10.46 13.86
N ARG A 265 8.58 -10.46 14.90
CA ARG A 265 9.89 -9.77 14.88
C ARG A 265 10.95 -10.58 14.12
N GLY A 266 10.67 -11.87 13.96
CA GLY A 266 11.49 -12.84 13.29
C GLY A 266 12.75 -13.24 14.06
N GLU A 267 13.32 -14.38 13.69
CA GLU A 267 14.56 -14.88 14.28
C GLU A 267 15.36 -15.75 13.32
N HIS A 268 16.66 -15.84 13.56
CA HIS A 268 17.50 -16.79 12.84
C HIS A 268 17.38 -18.19 13.46
N THR A 269 17.04 -19.19 12.65
CA THR A 269 16.73 -20.55 13.13
C THR A 269 17.84 -21.57 12.88
N GLY A 270 18.74 -21.33 11.94
CA GLY A 270 19.83 -22.24 11.57
C GLY A 270 21.22 -21.74 11.95
N PRO A 271 22.31 -22.45 11.61
CA PRO A 271 23.66 -21.88 11.64
C PRO A 271 23.88 -20.90 10.48
N ILE A 272 24.93 -20.08 10.57
CA ILE A 272 25.42 -19.27 9.44
C ILE A 272 25.90 -20.22 8.34
N SER A 273 25.54 -19.93 7.09
CA SER A 273 25.93 -20.71 5.92
C SER A 273 27.42 -20.59 5.62
N LYS A 274 27.91 -21.47 4.73
CA LYS A 274 29.23 -21.27 4.12
C LYS A 274 29.21 -20.00 3.27
N THR A 275 30.36 -19.35 3.16
CA THR A 275 30.49 -18.15 2.35
C THR A 275 30.21 -18.43 0.88
N GLU A 276 29.43 -17.56 0.25
CA GLU A 276 29.13 -17.59 -1.18
C GLU A 276 29.72 -16.36 -1.86
N ALA A 277 30.18 -16.53 -3.11
CA ALA A 277 30.80 -15.48 -3.90
C ALA A 277 29.93 -15.09 -5.10
N PHE A 278 29.88 -13.80 -5.39
CA PHE A 278 29.15 -13.17 -6.50
C PHE A 278 30.03 -12.10 -7.14
N ASP A 279 29.75 -11.76 -8.39
CA ASP A 279 30.47 -10.70 -9.10
C ASP A 279 29.93 -9.31 -8.75
N GLU A 280 28.61 -9.19 -8.58
CA GLU A 280 27.92 -7.91 -8.38
C GLU A 280 26.87 -8.01 -7.26
N LEU A 281 26.66 -6.91 -6.53
CA LEU A 281 25.67 -6.79 -5.46
C LEU A 281 24.67 -5.67 -5.76
N VAL A 282 23.37 -5.98 -5.66
CA VAL A 282 22.28 -5.01 -5.72
C VAL A 282 21.51 -5.02 -4.40
N MET A 283 21.47 -3.86 -3.73
CA MET A 283 20.74 -3.69 -2.47
C MET A 283 19.33 -3.15 -2.75
N CYS A 284 18.31 -4.00 -2.58
CA CYS A 284 16.89 -3.65 -2.71
C CYS A 284 16.19 -3.68 -1.34
N VAL A 285 16.91 -3.25 -0.30
CA VAL A 285 16.46 -3.15 1.10
C VAL A 285 16.46 -1.69 1.56
N LEU A 286 15.91 -1.45 2.77
CA LEU A 286 15.96 -0.14 3.40
C LEU A 286 17.40 0.32 3.66
N ALA A 287 17.62 1.63 3.78
CA ALA A 287 18.97 2.19 3.90
C ALA A 287 19.68 1.77 5.20
N ASP A 288 18.94 1.61 6.30
CA ASP A 288 19.44 1.12 7.58
C ASP A 288 19.76 -0.38 7.53
N ASP A 289 18.89 -1.19 6.91
CA ASP A 289 19.15 -2.60 6.63
C ASP A 289 20.40 -2.76 5.74
N ALA A 290 20.52 -1.94 4.68
CA ALA A 290 21.70 -1.95 3.81
C ALA A 290 22.98 -1.63 4.58
N LEU A 291 22.93 -0.62 5.45
CA LEU A 291 24.07 -0.24 6.29
C LEU A 291 24.45 -1.34 7.29
N LYS A 292 23.45 -2.03 7.87
CA LYS A 292 23.65 -3.16 8.77
C LYS A 292 24.30 -4.34 8.05
N ILE A 293 23.83 -4.67 6.84
CA ILE A 293 24.34 -5.79 6.02
C ILE A 293 25.77 -5.50 5.52
N LEU A 294 26.04 -4.28 5.06
CA LEU A 294 27.37 -3.88 4.60
C LEU A 294 28.38 -3.81 5.77
N ALA A 295 27.93 -3.41 6.96
CA ALA A 295 28.72 -3.37 8.19
C ALA A 295 30.13 -2.76 7.98
N ARG A 296 31.17 -3.59 8.13
CA ARG A 296 32.58 -3.18 7.99
C ARG A 296 33.00 -2.85 6.56
N THR A 297 32.29 -3.37 5.56
CA THR A 297 32.57 -3.12 4.13
C THR A 297 31.92 -1.84 3.60
N ALA A 298 31.11 -1.16 4.43
CA ALA A 298 30.57 0.15 4.09
C ALA A 298 31.66 1.23 4.16
N THR A 299 31.84 1.93 3.04
CA THR A 299 32.70 3.11 2.91
C THR A 299 32.18 4.27 3.76
N MET A 300 33.03 5.28 3.99
CA MET A 300 32.61 6.50 4.70
C MET A 300 31.51 7.26 3.96
N LYS A 301 31.52 7.26 2.62
CA LYS A 301 30.48 7.89 1.80
C LYS A 301 29.15 7.16 1.93
N GLU A 302 29.15 5.82 1.87
CA GLU A 302 27.93 5.02 2.07
C GLU A 302 27.39 5.21 3.49
N LYS A 303 28.24 5.18 4.52
CA LYS A 303 27.83 5.49 5.90
C LYS A 303 27.18 6.86 6.01
N PHE A 304 27.73 7.88 5.34
CA PHE A 304 27.15 9.21 5.34
C PHE A 304 25.77 9.25 4.67
N VAL A 305 25.63 8.68 3.47
CA VAL A 305 24.38 8.69 2.70
C VAL A 305 23.29 7.84 3.38
N LEU A 306 23.61 6.60 3.74
CA LEU A 306 22.64 5.64 4.28
C LEU A 306 22.12 6.03 5.67
N ARG A 307 22.95 6.69 6.50
CA ARG A 307 22.52 7.25 7.81
C ARG A 307 21.63 8.49 7.67
N GLY A 308 21.55 9.08 6.48
CA GLY A 308 20.69 10.24 6.23
C GLY A 308 19.20 9.92 6.18
N ALA A 309 18.85 8.64 5.96
CA ALA A 309 17.46 8.19 5.93
C ALA A 309 16.88 8.05 7.35
N LYS A 310 15.61 8.44 7.51
CA LYS A 310 14.83 8.23 8.73
C LYS A 310 13.62 7.39 8.39
N PHE A 311 13.44 6.31 9.13
CA PHE A 311 12.28 5.44 9.04
C PHE A 311 11.34 5.71 10.21
N TYR A 312 10.05 5.50 9.98
CA TYR A 312 9.01 5.69 10.96
C TYR A 312 8.11 4.47 10.93
N ASP A 313 7.68 4.04 12.10
CA ASP A 313 6.76 2.91 12.20
C ASP A 313 5.37 3.36 11.76
N ASP A 314 4.81 2.60 10.83
CA ASP A 314 3.40 2.66 10.45
C ASP A 314 2.71 1.41 10.97
N ILE A 315 1.53 1.58 11.58
CA ILE A 315 0.77 0.48 12.18
C ILE A 315 -0.56 0.40 11.43
N THR A 316 -0.67 -0.59 10.55
CA THR A 316 -1.95 -0.95 9.94
C THR A 316 -2.75 -1.82 10.89
N VAL A 317 -3.98 -1.40 11.20
CA VAL A 317 -4.93 -2.19 11.98
C VAL A 317 -6.13 -2.54 11.10
N THR A 318 -6.24 -3.81 10.72
CA THR A 318 -7.41 -4.34 10.03
C THR A 318 -8.50 -4.71 11.03
N HIS A 319 -9.70 -4.14 10.89
CA HIS A 319 -10.83 -4.42 11.77
C HIS A 319 -12.17 -4.32 11.03
N SER A 320 -13.23 -4.89 11.62
CA SER A 320 -14.62 -4.77 11.13
C SER A 320 -15.50 -3.93 12.07
N ASP A 321 -14.91 -3.17 12.98
CA ASP A 321 -15.62 -2.28 13.91
C ASP A 321 -16.22 -1.05 13.19
N TYR A 322 -17.47 -1.21 12.76
CA TYR A 322 -18.23 -0.14 12.13
C TYR A 322 -18.60 1.00 13.10
N THR A 323 -18.67 0.72 14.41
CA THR A 323 -18.95 1.74 15.43
C THR A 323 -17.78 2.71 15.55
N TYR A 324 -16.54 2.19 15.51
CA TYR A 324 -15.34 3.01 15.43
C TYR A 324 -15.39 3.97 14.22
N PHE A 325 -15.72 3.43 13.04
CA PHE A 325 -15.77 4.21 11.81
C PHE A 325 -16.79 5.35 11.87
N ARG A 326 -18.05 5.06 12.24
CA ARG A 326 -19.09 6.11 12.36
C ARG A 326 -18.78 7.15 13.42
N LYS A 327 -18.11 6.75 14.50
CA LYS A 327 -17.69 7.65 15.57
C LYS A 327 -16.63 8.65 15.07
N HIS A 328 -15.70 8.21 14.23
CA HIS A 328 -14.51 8.98 13.86
C HIS A 328 -14.59 9.66 12.49
N TYR A 329 -15.46 9.20 11.60
CA TYR A 329 -15.53 9.65 10.21
C TYR A 329 -16.96 9.97 9.77
N GLU A 330 -17.10 10.79 8.73
CA GLU A 330 -18.38 10.98 8.04
C GLU A 330 -18.49 10.00 6.88
N THR A 331 -19.23 8.92 7.10
CA THR A 331 -19.34 7.79 6.16
C THR A 331 -20.54 7.90 5.22
N GLU A 332 -21.41 8.89 5.44
CA GLU A 332 -22.69 9.07 4.75
C GLU A 332 -22.91 10.54 4.41
N PHE A 333 -23.70 10.80 3.37
CA PHE A 333 -24.06 12.16 3.01
C PHE A 333 -24.93 12.78 4.10
N SER A 334 -24.57 13.99 4.55
CA SER A 334 -25.36 14.76 5.50
C SER A 334 -25.64 16.16 4.95
N PRO A 335 -26.92 16.55 4.75
CA PRO A 335 -27.27 17.90 4.32
C PRO A 335 -26.69 18.99 5.22
N SER A 336 -26.54 18.71 6.52
CA SER A 336 -25.99 19.67 7.49
C SER A 336 -24.50 20.00 7.30
N LEU A 337 -23.77 19.15 6.58
CA LEU A 337 -22.35 19.31 6.27
C LEU A 337 -22.12 19.87 4.86
N CYS A 338 -23.17 19.92 4.05
CA CYS A 338 -23.13 20.43 2.69
C CYS A 338 -23.28 21.95 2.67
N ALA A 339 -22.38 22.64 2.00
CA ALA A 339 -22.51 24.06 1.71
C ALA A 339 -23.50 24.29 0.55
N SER A 340 -23.95 25.55 0.40
CA SER A 340 -24.82 25.92 -0.72
C SER A 340 -24.05 25.86 -2.04
N PRO A 341 -24.61 25.24 -3.10
CA PRO A 341 -23.93 25.13 -4.38
C PRO A 341 -23.84 26.51 -5.06
N LYS A 342 -22.67 26.81 -5.63
CA LYS A 342 -22.35 28.06 -6.35
C LYS A 342 -22.33 27.89 -7.87
N SER A 343 -22.46 26.67 -8.37
CA SER A 343 -22.45 26.34 -9.80
C SER A 343 -23.36 25.15 -10.11
N GLN A 344 -23.67 24.94 -11.38
CA GLN A 344 -24.40 23.75 -11.82
C GLN A 344 -23.62 22.46 -11.49
N ALA A 345 -22.31 22.44 -11.73
CA ALA A 345 -21.46 21.31 -11.38
C ALA A 345 -21.56 20.92 -9.89
N GLN A 346 -21.62 21.90 -8.98
CA GLN A 346 -21.81 21.61 -7.55
C GLN A 346 -23.22 21.09 -7.22
N LYS A 347 -24.26 21.51 -7.96
CA LYS A 347 -25.60 20.92 -7.81
C LYS A 347 -25.60 19.46 -8.25
N ASP A 348 -24.93 19.15 -9.36
CA ASP A 348 -24.82 17.79 -9.89
C ASP A 348 -24.03 16.88 -8.92
N GLN A 349 -22.95 17.40 -8.32
CA GLN A 349 -22.19 16.74 -7.25
C GLN A 349 -23.07 16.39 -6.05
N ILE A 350 -23.90 17.34 -5.59
CA ILE A 350 -24.82 17.10 -4.48
C ILE A 350 -25.86 16.04 -4.85
N ALA A 351 -26.44 16.10 -6.05
CA ALA A 351 -27.39 15.10 -6.53
C ALA A 351 -26.77 13.71 -6.58
N PHE A 352 -25.53 13.58 -7.08
CA PHE A 352 -24.77 12.34 -7.05
C PHE A 352 -24.54 11.85 -5.62
N ALA A 353 -24.06 12.71 -4.71
CA ALA A 353 -23.75 12.37 -3.33
C ALA A 353 -24.98 11.90 -2.54
N LYS A 354 -26.17 12.45 -2.84
CA LYS A 354 -27.46 12.01 -2.27
C LYS A 354 -27.99 10.71 -2.86
N GLY A 355 -27.43 10.25 -3.98
CA GLY A 355 -27.94 9.09 -4.69
C GLY A 355 -29.01 9.41 -5.75
N GLU A 356 -29.35 10.69 -5.95
CA GLU A 356 -30.41 11.17 -6.85
C GLU A 356 -30.01 11.11 -8.34
N ALA A 357 -28.71 11.13 -8.63
CA ALA A 357 -28.17 11.05 -9.99
C ALA A 357 -27.08 9.97 -10.09
N ARG A 358 -27.11 9.19 -11.18
CA ARG A 358 -26.06 8.21 -11.50
C ARG A 358 -24.74 8.92 -11.80
N GLY A 359 -23.63 8.22 -11.56
CA GLY A 359 -22.31 8.70 -11.99
C GLY A 359 -22.16 8.63 -13.51
N VAL A 360 -21.03 9.13 -13.98
CA VAL A 360 -20.62 8.96 -15.39
C VAL A 360 -20.59 7.46 -15.70
N ASP A 361 -20.98 7.07 -16.91
CA ASP A 361 -21.02 5.66 -17.35
C ASP A 361 -21.90 4.73 -16.49
N ASN A 362 -22.98 5.28 -15.90
CA ASN A 362 -23.97 4.55 -15.10
C ASN A 362 -23.43 3.97 -13.77
N GLU A 363 -22.31 4.51 -13.28
CA GLU A 363 -21.74 4.18 -11.97
C GLU A 363 -22.78 4.33 -10.84
N PRO A 364 -22.75 3.47 -9.80
CA PRO A 364 -23.62 3.58 -8.64
C PRO A 364 -23.52 4.96 -7.99
N SER A 365 -24.68 5.56 -7.73
CA SER A 365 -24.77 6.86 -7.08
C SER A 365 -24.57 6.75 -5.55
N GLY A 366 -24.31 7.90 -4.95
CA GLY A 366 -24.21 8.08 -3.51
C GLY A 366 -22.79 8.32 -3.02
N TYR A 367 -22.70 9.09 -1.93
CA TYR A 367 -21.46 9.32 -1.22
C TYR A 367 -21.02 8.06 -0.48
N ARG A 368 -19.89 7.50 -0.90
CA ARG A 368 -19.29 6.26 -0.41
C ARG A 368 -17.77 6.43 -0.36
N PRO A 369 -17.24 7.25 0.57
CA PRO A 369 -15.82 7.46 0.70
C PRO A 369 -15.10 6.13 0.96
N MET A 370 -13.97 5.94 0.31
CA MET A 370 -13.07 4.80 0.54
C MET A 370 -11.90 5.20 1.42
N TYR A 371 -11.47 6.46 1.32
CA TYR A 371 -10.32 6.99 2.04
C TYR A 371 -10.80 8.00 3.07
N TYR A 372 -10.21 7.91 4.26
CA TYR A 372 -10.58 8.70 5.40
C TYR A 372 -9.34 9.24 6.08
N THR A 373 -9.41 10.47 6.57
CA THR A 373 -8.37 11.03 7.43
C THR A 373 -8.98 11.66 8.66
N LYS A 374 -8.27 11.52 9.79
CA LYS A 374 -8.64 12.14 11.06
C LYS A 374 -7.40 12.73 11.70
N SER A 375 -7.50 13.99 12.10
CA SER A 375 -6.51 14.62 12.95
C SER A 375 -7.00 14.64 14.40
N TYR A 376 -6.12 14.40 15.36
CA TYR A 376 -6.51 14.37 16.77
C TYR A 376 -6.69 15.79 17.33
N ALA A 377 -7.82 16.06 18.00
CA ALA A 377 -8.13 17.41 18.48
C ALA A 377 -7.09 17.99 19.46
N HIS A 378 -6.48 17.13 20.29
CA HIS A 378 -5.45 17.54 21.26
C HIS A 378 -4.07 17.73 20.61
N ASP A 379 -3.83 17.09 19.46
CA ASP A 379 -2.60 17.23 18.68
C ASP A 379 -2.91 17.03 17.18
N PRO A 380 -3.23 18.11 16.45
CA PRO A 380 -3.56 18.04 15.03
C PRO A 380 -2.41 17.56 14.15
N THR A 381 -1.19 17.46 14.68
CA THR A 381 -0.04 16.89 13.95
C THR A 381 -0.10 15.36 13.88
N LYS A 382 -0.98 14.74 14.67
CA LYS A 382 -1.27 13.31 14.61
C LYS A 382 -2.39 13.06 13.62
N ILE A 383 -2.07 12.41 12.52
CA ILE A 383 -2.99 12.09 11.44
C ILE A 383 -3.14 10.57 11.38
N GLU A 384 -4.39 10.13 11.50
CA GLU A 384 -4.81 8.77 11.22
C GLU A 384 -5.37 8.71 9.80
N MET A 385 -4.99 7.70 9.04
CA MET A 385 -5.55 7.38 7.74
C MET A 385 -6.30 6.07 7.85
N SER A 386 -7.48 6.00 7.26
CA SER A 386 -8.28 4.78 7.26
C SER A 386 -8.84 4.51 5.87
N PHE A 387 -9.00 3.24 5.56
CA PHE A 387 -9.49 2.77 4.27
C PHE A 387 -10.67 1.84 4.55
N GLU A 388 -11.79 2.11 3.91
CA GLU A 388 -12.97 1.26 4.03
C GLU A 388 -13.07 0.38 2.80
N TYR A 389 -12.85 -0.91 2.99
CA TYR A 389 -13.11 -1.90 1.96
C TYR A 389 -14.60 -2.24 1.95
N LYS A 390 -15.28 -1.88 0.86
CA LYS A 390 -16.64 -2.33 0.58
C LYS A 390 -16.59 -3.17 -0.70
N PRO A 391 -16.89 -4.48 -0.65
CA PRO A 391 -17.06 -5.23 -1.87
C PRO A 391 -18.14 -4.55 -2.73
N PRO A 392 -18.00 -4.54 -4.06
CA PRO A 392 -19.07 -4.08 -4.92
C PRO A 392 -20.34 -4.84 -4.57
N SER A 393 -21.43 -4.12 -4.31
CA SER A 393 -22.73 -4.75 -4.10
C SER A 393 -23.06 -5.59 -5.34
N PRO A 394 -23.53 -6.84 -5.20
CA PRO A 394 -23.98 -7.60 -6.37
C PRO A 394 -25.04 -6.77 -7.11
N PRO A 395 -25.04 -6.78 -8.45
CA PRO A 395 -26.01 -6.00 -9.22
C PRO A 395 -27.42 -6.34 -8.77
N GLN A 396 -28.20 -5.33 -8.37
CA GLN A 396 -29.58 -5.50 -7.91
C GLN A 396 -30.56 -5.97 -8.99
N ASN A 397 -30.10 -6.18 -10.23
CA ASN A 397 -30.82 -6.89 -11.28
C ASN A 397 -29.82 -7.81 -11.99
N PRO A 398 -30.01 -9.14 -11.97
CA PRO A 398 -29.31 -9.99 -12.93
C PRO A 398 -29.72 -9.52 -14.34
N PRO A 399 -28.79 -9.44 -15.32
CA PRO A 399 -29.20 -9.25 -16.70
C PRO A 399 -30.22 -10.35 -17.02
N HIS A 400 -31.38 -9.96 -17.57
CA HIS A 400 -32.35 -10.90 -18.10
C HIS A 400 -31.60 -11.97 -18.89
N SER A 401 -31.89 -13.23 -18.55
CA SER A 401 -31.34 -14.40 -19.23
C SER A 401 -31.41 -14.17 -20.73
N LEU A 402 -30.25 -13.96 -21.36
CA LEU A 402 -30.14 -14.14 -22.79
C LEU A 402 -30.39 -15.63 -23.02
N ASP A 403 -31.53 -15.94 -23.64
CA ASP A 403 -31.85 -17.28 -24.09
C ASP A 403 -30.64 -17.86 -24.84
N PRO A 404 -30.28 -19.14 -24.60
CA PRO A 404 -29.18 -19.75 -25.33
C PRO A 404 -29.51 -19.77 -26.83
N PRO A 405 -28.52 -19.54 -27.71
CA PRO A 405 -28.75 -19.51 -29.15
C PRO A 405 -29.33 -20.85 -29.61
N ARG A 406 -30.50 -20.80 -30.25
CA ARG A 406 -31.08 -21.93 -30.97
C ARG A 406 -30.07 -22.43 -32.00
N LEU A 407 -29.56 -23.63 -31.80
CA LEU A 407 -28.92 -24.44 -32.84
C LEU A 407 -29.92 -24.58 -34.00
N THR A 408 -29.61 -23.92 -35.11
CA THR A 408 -30.33 -24.08 -36.38
C THR A 408 -30.09 -25.50 -36.92
N SER A 409 -31.17 -26.26 -37.06
CA SER A 409 -31.21 -27.59 -37.67
C SER A 409 -30.71 -27.55 -39.13
N PRO A 410 -30.00 -28.60 -39.61
CA PRO A 410 -29.71 -28.75 -41.03
C PRO A 410 -30.97 -29.19 -41.82
N PRO A 411 -31.06 -28.91 -43.14
CA PRO A 411 -32.23 -29.19 -43.95
C PRO A 411 -32.37 -30.70 -44.26
N PRO A 412 -33.59 -31.18 -44.60
CA PRO A 412 -33.90 -32.60 -44.70
C PRO A 412 -33.54 -33.17 -46.08
N ALA A 413 -33.03 -34.40 -46.10
CA ALA A 413 -32.98 -35.21 -47.31
C ALA A 413 -33.43 -36.65 -47.02
N ALA A 414 -34.57 -36.98 -47.64
CA ALA A 414 -35.13 -38.25 -48.13
C ALA A 414 -34.68 -39.61 -47.53
N GLN A 415 -35.71 -40.41 -47.20
CA GLN A 415 -35.69 -41.83 -46.86
C GLN A 415 -35.21 -42.73 -48.01
N THR A 416 -34.49 -43.81 -47.66
CA THR A 416 -34.57 -45.12 -48.35
C THR A 416 -34.29 -46.30 -47.40
N THR A 417 -35.34 -47.10 -47.24
CA THR A 417 -35.53 -48.54 -46.93
C THR A 417 -34.38 -49.54 -46.65
N SER A 418 -34.62 -50.37 -45.61
CA SER A 418 -34.35 -51.85 -45.45
C SER A 418 -32.90 -52.36 -45.43
N THR A 419 -32.44 -53.41 -44.70
CA THR A 419 -33.05 -54.63 -44.11
C THR A 419 -32.11 -55.32 -43.10
N ASN A 420 -32.70 -56.02 -42.12
CA ASN A 420 -32.34 -57.31 -41.46
C ASN A 420 -31.06 -57.56 -40.61
N SER A 421 -31.35 -57.86 -39.32
CA SER A 421 -31.05 -59.11 -38.57
C SER A 421 -29.65 -59.40 -37.98
N ALA A 422 -29.56 -59.41 -36.64
CA ALA A 422 -29.19 -60.60 -35.85
C ALA A 422 -29.44 -60.42 -34.33
N LYS A 423 -29.97 -61.47 -33.69
CA LYS A 423 -30.15 -61.72 -32.24
C LYS A 423 -28.76 -61.81 -31.53
N THR A 424 -28.55 -61.75 -30.20
CA THR A 424 -29.26 -62.41 -29.08
C THR A 424 -28.69 -61.94 -27.72
N THR A 425 -29.58 -61.79 -26.72
CA THR A 425 -29.46 -62.07 -25.26
C THR A 425 -28.50 -61.33 -24.29
N ALA A 426 -29.12 -60.70 -23.29
CA ALA A 426 -28.62 -60.36 -21.94
C ALA A 426 -28.60 -61.61 -21.00
N PRO A 427 -28.16 -61.60 -19.72
CA PRO A 427 -28.70 -60.72 -18.65
C PRO A 427 -27.72 -60.21 -17.56
N SER A 428 -28.13 -59.15 -16.86
CA SER A 428 -27.70 -58.74 -15.50
C SER A 428 -28.34 -59.66 -14.42
N PRO A 429 -28.36 -59.39 -13.09
CA PRO A 429 -27.68 -58.40 -12.23
C PRO A 429 -27.12 -59.00 -10.90
N THR A 430 -26.52 -58.18 -10.01
CA THR A 430 -26.95 -58.00 -8.58
C THR A 430 -25.93 -57.19 -7.76
N ASN A 431 -26.45 -56.17 -7.06
CA ASN A 431 -25.89 -55.58 -5.82
C ASN A 431 -26.28 -56.48 -4.61
N PRO A 432 -25.67 -56.30 -3.41
CA PRO A 432 -26.27 -55.42 -2.39
C PRO A 432 -25.29 -54.58 -1.51
N THR A 433 -25.80 -53.41 -1.06
CA THR A 433 -25.81 -52.78 0.30
C THR A 433 -24.84 -53.27 1.40
N SER A 434 -24.36 -52.52 2.41
CA SER A 434 -24.70 -51.27 3.13
C SER A 434 -23.53 -51.00 4.11
N SER A 435 -23.17 -49.79 4.57
CA SER A 435 -23.77 -49.07 5.71
C SER A 435 -22.76 -47.99 6.20
N ASN A 436 -23.28 -46.85 6.66
CA ASN A 436 -22.62 -45.71 7.33
C ASN A 436 -23.04 -45.72 8.82
N PRO A 437 -22.68 -44.76 9.72
CA PRO A 437 -21.48 -43.91 9.88
C PRO A 437 -21.00 -43.90 11.37
N SER A 438 -19.94 -43.14 11.73
CA SER A 438 -19.74 -42.73 13.13
C SER A 438 -19.28 -41.27 13.26
N SER A 439 -19.98 -40.57 14.16
CA SER A 439 -19.82 -39.20 14.59
C SER A 439 -18.95 -39.13 15.85
N SER A 440 -18.25 -38.02 16.06
CA SER A 440 -17.83 -37.62 17.41
C SER A 440 -17.89 -36.11 17.56
N THR A 441 -18.65 -35.68 18.57
CA THR A 441 -18.83 -34.33 19.07
C THR A 441 -17.73 -33.93 20.06
N PRO A 442 -17.50 -32.63 20.30
CA PRO A 442 -16.45 -32.13 21.19
C PRO A 442 -16.88 -32.08 22.66
N ARG A 443 -15.91 -32.34 23.56
CA ARG A 443 -16.07 -32.27 25.02
C ARG A 443 -16.07 -30.83 25.54
N THR A 444 -16.99 -30.57 26.46
CA THR A 444 -17.05 -29.45 27.40
C THR A 444 -16.06 -29.63 28.56
N ALA A 445 -15.51 -28.54 29.08
CA ALA A 445 -14.76 -28.48 30.33
C ALA A 445 -15.13 -27.21 31.13
N PRO A 446 -15.37 -27.31 32.45
CA PRO A 446 -15.38 -26.16 33.37
C PRO A 446 -14.35 -26.34 34.52
N PRO A 447 -14.31 -25.43 35.52
CA PRO A 447 -13.66 -24.13 35.54
C PRO A 447 -12.39 -24.12 36.44
N GLY A 448 -11.60 -23.04 36.36
CA GLY A 448 -10.29 -22.92 37.02
C GLY A 448 -10.30 -22.65 38.53
N PRO A 449 -9.11 -22.37 39.10
CA PRO A 449 -9.03 -21.44 40.22
C PRO A 449 -7.94 -20.36 40.04
N SER A 450 -8.25 -19.22 40.66
CA SER A 450 -7.42 -18.05 40.85
C SER A 450 -6.11 -18.32 41.59
N THR A 451 -5.02 -17.67 41.18
CA THR A 451 -3.96 -17.29 42.12
C THR A 451 -3.50 -15.86 41.83
N LYS A 452 -3.64 -15.02 42.87
CA LYS A 452 -3.05 -13.69 42.98
C LYS A 452 -1.54 -13.85 43.20
N SER A 453 -0.75 -12.95 42.63
CA SER A 453 0.64 -12.71 43.03
C SER A 453 0.94 -11.20 43.07
N PRO A 454 1.86 -10.75 43.93
CA PRO A 454 1.87 -9.41 44.55
C PRO A 454 2.71 -8.36 43.80
N PRO A 455 2.65 -7.07 44.18
CA PRO A 455 3.29 -6.00 43.43
C PRO A 455 4.79 -5.91 43.76
N THR A 456 5.62 -5.84 42.72
CA THR A 456 7.04 -5.48 42.86
C THR A 456 7.26 -3.97 42.79
N ARG A 457 8.19 -3.55 43.63
CA ARG A 457 8.41 -2.22 44.18
C ARG A 457 9.40 -1.43 43.33
N SER A 458 9.20 -0.12 43.32
CA SER A 458 10.12 0.90 42.81
C SER A 458 11.57 0.72 43.30
N SER A 459 12.54 1.00 42.44
CA SER A 459 13.85 1.46 42.90
C SER A 459 14.33 2.68 42.09
N ARG A 460 14.44 3.80 42.82
CA ARG A 460 15.31 4.94 42.53
C ARG A 460 16.69 4.64 43.12
N ARG A 461 17.78 4.96 42.40
CA ARG A 461 19.09 5.45 42.88
C ARG A 461 19.85 5.93 41.63
N ASN A 462 20.09 7.22 41.42
CA ASN A 462 21.10 8.13 41.99
C ASN A 462 22.57 7.69 41.85
N GLY A 463 23.37 8.58 41.24
CA GLY A 463 24.83 8.59 41.11
C GLY A 463 25.21 8.91 39.65
N GLY A 464 25.63 10.11 39.24
CA GLY A 464 26.30 11.20 39.95
C GLY A 464 27.81 11.10 39.74
N ILE A 465 28.33 11.55 38.58
CA ILE A 465 29.73 12.01 38.46
C ILE A 465 29.72 13.30 37.63
N SER A 466 30.13 14.36 38.32
CA SER A 466 30.48 15.67 37.80
C SER A 466 31.98 15.68 37.48
N LEU A 467 32.35 16.22 36.32
CA LEU A 467 33.68 16.78 36.10
C LEU A 467 33.49 18.05 35.27
N GLY A 468 33.68 19.19 35.93
CA GLY A 468 33.65 20.51 35.33
C GLY A 468 35.02 20.92 34.82
N ILE A 469 35.01 21.73 33.75
CA ILE A 469 36.02 22.73 33.37
C ILE A 469 35.19 23.84 32.67
N ALA A 470 34.84 24.92 33.38
CA ALA A 470 35.52 26.23 33.38
C ALA A 470 35.66 26.90 32.00
N GLY A 471 34.73 27.81 31.67
CA GLY A 471 35.04 29.19 31.26
C GLY A 471 34.64 29.41 29.79
N SER A 472 33.99 30.49 29.34
CA SER A 472 33.99 31.86 29.80
C SER A 472 32.71 32.61 29.36
N THR A 473 32.47 33.69 30.08
CA THR A 473 31.50 34.79 29.92
C THR A 473 31.34 35.39 28.52
N MET A 474 30.10 35.69 28.12
CA MET A 474 29.73 37.04 27.62
C MET A 474 28.27 37.36 27.93
N ARG A 475 28.09 38.51 28.60
CA ARG A 475 26.81 39.21 28.82
C ARG A 475 26.39 39.90 27.54
N GLY A 476 25.07 39.98 27.30
CA GLY A 476 24.48 40.80 26.26
C GLY A 476 22.98 40.98 26.50
N SER A 477 22.64 41.87 27.42
CA SER A 477 21.29 42.39 27.65
C SER A 477 20.93 43.36 26.53
N CYS A 478 19.73 43.26 25.96
CA CYS A 478 18.93 44.43 25.60
C CYS A 478 17.44 44.04 25.53
N ARG A 479 16.64 44.69 26.38
CA ARG A 479 15.18 44.80 26.29
C ARG A 479 14.83 45.95 25.35
N ALA A 480 13.84 45.73 24.50
CA ALA A 480 12.66 46.57 24.29
C ALA A 480 11.59 45.71 23.61
#